data_AF-A0AAP2ZL14-F1
#
_entry.id   AF-A0AAP2ZL14-F1
#
_cell.length_a   1.000
_cell.length_b   1.000
_cell.length_c   1.000
_cell.angle_alpha   90.00
_cell.angle_beta   90.00
_cell.angle_gamma   90.00
#
_symmetry.space_group_name_H-M   'P 1'
#
loop_
_entity.id
_entity.type
_entity.pdbx_description
1 polymer ?
#
loop_
_entity_poly.entity_id
_entity_poly.type
_entity_poly.pdbx_seq_one_letter_code
_entity_poly.pdbx_strand_id
1 'polypeptide(L)'
;MALINKRKIASLIGVLVLLPVWGYALQAPEVSEADNCQHVSGSEQHSDHCERNADHTAYDKFDGVVYRGVINAKPITLEIIGQGNQYRMTVDGHVTLGELNTERGFEQDENASLFIFNWQQPEAEQIKFVKLSRDHSVLVWVDANGQLDNTATLHTR
;
A
#
# COMPACT_ATOMS: atom_id res chain seq x y z
N MET A 1 37.23 -45.86 9.46
CA MET A 1 36.01 -45.12 9.08
C MET A 1 34.82 -45.78 9.74
N ALA A 2 34.05 -45.01 10.52
CA ALA A 2 33.16 -45.51 11.56
C ALA A 2 31.68 -45.58 11.13
N LEU A 3 31.06 -46.70 11.49
CA LEU A 3 29.67 -46.93 11.91
C LEU A 3 28.51 -46.64 10.94
N ILE A 4 28.12 -47.68 10.18
CA ILE A 4 26.74 -47.91 9.75
C ILE A 4 25.98 -48.52 10.93
N ASN A 5 25.02 -47.77 11.50
CA ASN A 5 24.25 -48.22 12.66
C ASN A 5 22.84 -48.70 12.27
N LYS A 6 22.68 -50.01 12.46
CA LYS A 6 21.53 -50.88 12.67
C LYS A 6 20.13 -50.24 12.71
N ARG A 7 19.29 -50.62 11.74
CA ARG A 7 17.82 -50.59 11.82
C ARG A 7 17.31 -51.80 12.61
N LYS A 8 16.63 -51.56 13.74
CA LYS A 8 15.57 -52.41 14.30
C LYS A 8 14.67 -51.55 15.17
N ILE A 9 13.35 -51.62 14.98
CA ILE A 9 12.33 -51.87 16.00
C ILE A 9 11.04 -52.19 15.23
N ALA A 10 10.62 -53.44 15.35
CA ALA A 10 9.25 -53.87 15.11
C ALA A 10 8.47 -53.68 16.41
N SER A 11 7.19 -53.35 16.33
CA SER A 11 6.12 -54.19 16.92
C SER A 11 4.77 -53.49 16.86
N LEU A 12 3.78 -54.26 16.42
CA LEU A 12 2.34 -54.07 16.55
C LEU A 12 1.90 -53.83 17.99
N ILE A 13 0.79 -53.08 18.15
CA ILE A 13 -0.38 -53.20 19.05
C ILE A 13 -1.25 -51.97 18.64
N GLY A 14 -2.44 -52.06 18.06
CA GLY A 14 -3.58 -52.90 18.40
C GLY A 14 -4.39 -52.20 19.50
N VAL A 15 -5.46 -51.46 19.14
CA VAL A 15 -6.74 -51.35 19.86
C VAL A 15 -7.55 -50.19 19.25
N LEU A 16 -8.66 -50.59 18.65
CA LEU A 16 -9.77 -49.77 18.18
C LEU A 16 -10.60 -49.39 19.42
N VAL A 17 -10.74 -48.11 19.73
CA VAL A 17 -11.74 -47.61 20.69
C VAL A 17 -12.64 -46.63 19.97
N LEU A 18 -13.85 -47.11 19.65
CA LEU A 18 -14.99 -46.27 19.29
C LEU A 18 -15.55 -45.67 20.59
N LEU A 19 -15.51 -44.35 20.72
CA LEU A 19 -16.32 -43.62 21.70
C LEU A 19 -17.23 -42.64 20.94
N PRO A 20 -18.56 -42.77 21.04
CA PRO A 20 -19.48 -41.73 20.62
C PRO A 20 -19.57 -40.68 21.74
N VAL A 21 -19.21 -39.43 21.45
CA VAL A 21 -19.50 -38.31 22.34
C VAL A 21 -20.49 -37.39 21.61
N TRP A 22 -21.74 -37.45 22.06
CA TRP A 22 -22.76 -36.44 21.80
C TRP A 22 -22.46 -35.15 22.56
N GLY A 23 -22.83 -34.01 21.95
CA GLY A 23 -22.84 -32.66 22.54
C GLY A 23 -21.46 -32.01 22.47
N TYR A 24 -21.24 -30.84 21.88
CA TYR A 24 -22.08 -29.65 21.89
C TYR A 24 -21.89 -28.87 20.58
N ALA A 25 -22.91 -28.11 20.19
CA ALA A 25 -22.82 -27.12 19.14
C ALA A 25 -21.71 -26.10 19.48
N LEU A 26 -20.63 -26.09 18.69
CA LEU A 26 -19.70 -24.98 18.65
C LEU A 26 -20.01 -24.21 17.37
N GLN A 27 -20.88 -23.21 17.52
CA GLN A 27 -20.91 -22.08 16.60
C GLN A 27 -19.49 -21.52 16.55
N ALA A 28 -18.91 -21.47 15.35
CA ALA A 28 -17.69 -20.71 15.12
C ALA A 28 -17.95 -19.28 15.58
N PRO A 29 -17.00 -18.63 16.28
CA PRO A 29 -17.06 -17.18 16.40
C PRO A 29 -16.89 -16.63 14.98
N GLU A 30 -17.98 -16.16 14.39
CA GLU A 30 -17.89 -15.14 13.34
C GLU A 30 -17.06 -14.03 13.96
N VAL A 31 -15.88 -13.78 13.37
CA VAL A 31 -15.04 -12.64 13.72
C VAL A 31 -15.89 -11.42 13.40
N SER A 32 -16.57 -10.94 14.44
CA SER A 32 -17.29 -9.68 14.41
C SER A 32 -16.22 -8.62 14.36
N GLU A 33 -15.91 -8.17 13.14
CA GLU A 33 -15.39 -6.83 12.95
C GLU A 33 -16.37 -5.92 13.66
N ALA A 34 -15.93 -5.36 14.78
CA ALA A 34 -16.71 -4.46 15.60
C ALA A 34 -16.90 -3.16 14.84
N ASP A 35 -17.86 -3.17 13.91
CA ASP A 35 -18.45 -2.00 13.30
C ASP A 35 -19.31 -1.34 14.38
N ASN A 36 -18.67 -0.61 15.30
CA ASN A 36 -19.33 0.12 16.36
C ASN A 36 -19.94 1.41 15.81
N CYS A 37 -20.96 1.26 14.96
CA CYS A 37 -21.89 2.34 14.67
C CYS A 37 -23.02 2.25 15.71
N GLN A 38 -22.91 3.06 16.77
CA GLN A 38 -23.87 3.11 17.86
C GLN A 38 -25.21 3.69 17.35
N HIS A 39 -26.20 2.81 17.14
CA HIS A 39 -27.54 3.15 16.70
C HIS A 39 -28.34 3.82 17.84
N VAL A 40 -28.54 5.14 17.76
CA VAL A 40 -29.49 5.86 18.62
C VAL A 40 -30.91 5.63 18.10
N SER A 41 -31.75 4.98 18.89
CA SER A 41 -33.17 4.75 18.57
C SER A 41 -34.00 5.97 18.97
N GLY A 42 -34.61 6.64 18.00
CA GLY A 42 -35.58 7.71 18.24
C GLY A 42 -36.03 8.39 16.96
N SER A 43 -37.16 7.93 16.42
CA SER A 43 -38.08 8.60 15.48
C SER A 43 -37.52 9.24 14.20
N GLU A 44 -38.03 8.72 13.08
CA GLU A 44 -38.16 9.33 11.75
C GLU A 44 -36.97 9.18 10.79
N GLN A 45 -37.30 8.58 9.64
CA GLN A 45 -36.46 8.16 8.53
C GLN A 45 -35.58 9.28 7.96
N HIS A 46 -34.26 9.14 8.11
CA HIS A 46 -33.27 9.54 7.09
C HIS A 46 -31.94 8.83 7.38
N SER A 47 -31.87 7.55 7.07
CA SER A 47 -30.64 6.76 7.19
C SER A 47 -29.77 6.98 5.95
N ASP A 48 -28.92 8.00 5.95
CA ASP A 48 -27.87 8.18 4.92
C ASP A 48 -26.66 9.02 5.41
N HIS A 49 -26.35 9.01 6.71
CA HIS A 49 -25.11 9.61 7.19
C HIS A 49 -24.44 8.78 8.29
N CYS A 50 -23.87 7.64 7.89
CA CYS A 50 -22.47 7.46 8.24
C CYS A 50 -21.71 8.40 7.31
N GLU A 51 -21.41 9.62 7.78
CA GLU A 51 -20.39 10.46 7.15
C GLU A 51 -19.08 9.70 7.23
N ARG A 52 -18.86 8.86 6.23
CA ARG A 52 -17.53 8.62 5.71
C ARG A 52 -17.02 10.01 5.38
N ASN A 53 -16.23 10.59 6.28
CA ASN A 53 -15.41 11.78 6.06
C ASN A 53 -14.34 11.47 4.99
N ALA A 54 -14.80 11.08 3.79
CA ALA A 54 -14.03 10.95 2.57
C ALA A 54 -14.47 12.03 1.59
N ASP A 55 -14.90 13.18 2.10
CA ASP A 55 -14.93 14.40 1.31
C ASP A 55 -13.96 15.37 1.96
N HIS A 56 -12.83 15.57 1.27
CA HIS A 56 -12.04 16.80 1.14
C HIS A 56 -10.71 16.41 0.47
N THR A 57 -10.72 16.35 -0.87
CA THR A 57 -9.56 16.62 -1.76
C THR A 57 -8.33 15.68 -1.76
N ALA A 58 -8.27 14.59 -0.99
CA ALA A 58 -7.01 13.84 -0.83
C ALA A 58 -6.60 12.87 -1.96
N TYR A 59 -7.46 12.62 -2.96
CA TYR A 59 -7.14 11.73 -4.07
C TYR A 59 -7.74 12.28 -5.36
N ASP A 60 -7.12 13.32 -5.93
CA ASP A 60 -7.13 13.42 -7.39
C ASP A 60 -6.66 12.06 -7.89
N LYS A 61 -7.53 11.34 -8.59
CA LYS A 61 -7.25 9.98 -9.05
C LYS A 61 -6.05 10.04 -10.00
N PHE A 62 -4.84 9.81 -9.47
CA PHE A 62 -3.58 9.90 -10.21
C PHE A 62 -3.41 8.77 -11.24
N ASP A 63 -4.30 7.78 -11.20
CA ASP A 63 -4.32 6.64 -12.09
C ASP A 63 -4.40 7.07 -13.57
N GLY A 64 -3.40 6.65 -14.34
CA GLY A 64 -3.25 6.98 -15.76
C GLY A 64 -2.56 8.31 -16.05
N VAL A 65 -2.15 9.09 -15.04
CA VAL A 65 -1.39 10.33 -15.26
C VAL A 65 0.06 10.00 -15.60
N VAL A 66 0.54 10.55 -16.73
CA VAL A 66 1.91 10.38 -17.21
C VAL A 66 2.70 11.68 -17.04
N TYR A 67 3.77 11.61 -16.26
CA TYR A 67 4.75 12.66 -16.05
C TYR A 67 6.01 12.41 -16.88
N ARG A 68 6.62 13.46 -17.40
CA ARG A 68 7.83 13.39 -18.24
C ARG A 68 8.83 14.46 -17.86
N GLY A 69 10.11 14.13 -17.93
CA GLY A 69 11.18 15.09 -17.69
C GLY A 69 12.56 14.50 -17.97
N VAL A 70 13.60 15.25 -17.63
CA VAL A 70 14.99 14.82 -17.72
C VAL A 70 15.65 15.07 -16.37
N ILE A 71 16.14 14.01 -15.73
CA ILE A 71 16.86 14.09 -14.45
C ILE A 71 18.23 13.47 -14.66
N ASN A 72 19.30 14.15 -14.24
CA ASN A 72 20.68 13.69 -14.44
C ASN A 72 21.01 13.32 -15.89
N ALA A 73 20.56 14.15 -16.84
CA ALA A 73 20.69 13.94 -18.29
C ALA A 73 20.00 12.67 -18.84
N LYS A 74 19.17 11.99 -18.04
CA LYS A 74 18.40 10.81 -18.45
C LYS A 74 16.93 11.16 -18.64
N PRO A 75 16.32 10.79 -19.78
CA PRO A 75 14.89 10.97 -19.97
C PRO A 75 14.13 10.02 -19.04
N ILE A 76 13.14 10.57 -18.35
CA ILE A 76 12.26 9.83 -17.44
C ILE A 76 10.81 9.99 -17.89
N THR A 77 10.09 8.87 -17.92
CA THR A 77 8.63 8.82 -18.02
C THR A 77 8.11 8.08 -16.80
N LEU A 78 7.20 8.70 -16.06
CA LEU A 78 6.56 8.12 -14.89
C LEU A 78 5.06 8.08 -15.13
N GLU A 79 4.46 6.90 -14.97
CA GLU A 79 3.02 6.68 -15.02
C GLU A 79 2.57 6.11 -13.68
N ILE A 80 1.56 6.74 -13.07
CA ILE A 80 0.90 6.20 -11.88
C ILE A 80 -0.24 5.31 -12.37
N ILE A 81 -0.29 4.07 -11.89
CA ILE A 81 -1.23 3.02 -12.36
C ILE A 81 -1.88 2.31 -11.17
N GLY A 82 -2.76 1.34 -11.46
CA GLY A 82 -3.29 0.44 -10.44
C GLY A 82 -4.24 1.13 -9.47
N GLN A 83 -4.93 2.19 -9.89
CA GLN A 83 -5.76 3.04 -9.02
C GLN A 83 -4.92 3.90 -8.03
N GLY A 84 -3.65 4.16 -8.36
CA GLY A 84 -2.79 5.04 -7.58
C GLY A 84 -1.90 4.34 -6.55
N ASN A 85 -1.81 3.01 -6.57
CA ASN A 85 -0.98 2.23 -5.65
C ASN A 85 0.25 1.57 -6.32
N GLN A 86 0.41 1.78 -7.63
CA GLN A 86 1.49 1.22 -8.43
C GLN A 86 2.05 2.29 -9.36
N TYR A 87 3.26 2.05 -9.85
CA TYR A 87 3.88 2.91 -10.85
C TYR A 87 4.57 2.11 -11.95
N ARG A 88 4.70 2.75 -13.10
CA ARG A 88 5.60 2.37 -14.18
C ARG A 88 6.54 3.52 -14.46
N MET A 89 7.82 3.31 -14.23
CA MET A 89 8.86 4.30 -14.52
C MET A 89 9.75 3.79 -15.64
N THR A 90 9.97 4.62 -16.65
CA THR A 90 10.95 4.37 -17.70
C THR A 90 12.08 5.36 -17.54
N VAL A 91 13.30 4.87 -17.32
CA VAL A 91 14.52 5.68 -17.24
C VAL A 91 15.43 5.23 -18.36
N ASP A 92 15.76 6.12 -19.30
CA ASP A 92 16.71 5.81 -20.38
C ASP A 92 16.33 4.52 -21.17
N GLY A 93 15.02 4.31 -21.37
CA GLY A 93 14.46 3.13 -22.04
C GLY A 93 14.28 1.87 -21.17
N HIS A 94 14.78 1.87 -19.93
CA HIS A 94 14.58 0.77 -18.99
C HIS A 94 13.33 0.96 -18.16
N VAL A 95 12.45 -0.06 -18.15
CA VAL A 95 11.17 -0.01 -17.44
C VAL A 95 11.27 -0.69 -16.08
N THR A 96 10.81 0.00 -15.05
CA THR A 96 10.62 -0.49 -13.69
C THR A 96 9.14 -0.41 -13.33
N LEU A 97 8.62 -1.48 -12.73
CA LEU A 97 7.31 -1.52 -12.10
C LEU A 97 7.50 -1.67 -10.60
N GLY A 98 6.68 -0.99 -9.82
CA GLY A 98 6.73 -1.12 -8.37
C GLY A 98 5.49 -0.58 -7.68
N GLU A 99 5.50 -0.69 -6.37
CA GLU A 99 4.44 -0.20 -5.50
C GLU A 99 4.66 1.27 -5.15
N LEU A 100 3.56 1.98 -4.96
CA LEU A 100 3.50 3.39 -4.64
C LEU A 100 2.63 3.59 -3.40
N ASN A 101 3.14 4.36 -2.45
CA ASN A 101 2.33 4.99 -1.42
C ASN A 101 2.23 6.49 -1.68
N THR A 102 1.10 7.10 -1.33
CA THR A 102 0.92 8.54 -1.39
C THR A 102 0.58 9.07 -0.01
N GLU A 103 1.38 10.01 0.47
CA GLU A 103 1.16 10.69 1.75
C GLU A 103 0.65 12.11 1.51
N ARG A 104 -0.13 12.60 2.46
CA ARG A 104 -0.60 13.99 2.45
C ARG A 104 0.39 14.87 3.20
N GLY A 105 0.69 16.01 2.60
CA GLY A 105 1.53 17.05 3.16
C GLY A 105 3.00 16.88 2.85
N PHE A 106 3.71 18.00 2.78
CA PHE A 106 5.17 18.06 2.69
C PHE A 106 5.66 19.38 3.27
N GLU A 107 6.55 19.32 4.26
CA GLU A 107 7.03 20.50 5.00
C GLU A 107 5.88 21.39 5.52
N GLN A 108 5.78 22.63 5.03
CA GLN A 108 4.76 23.61 5.42
C GLN A 108 3.51 23.55 4.52
N ASP A 109 3.52 22.74 3.46
CA ASP A 109 2.42 22.58 2.52
C ASP A 109 1.57 21.35 2.90
N GLU A 110 0.56 21.57 3.73
CA GLU A 110 -0.37 20.52 4.21
C GLU A 110 -1.24 19.89 3.10
N ASN A 111 -1.30 20.54 1.93
CA ASN A 111 -2.10 20.11 0.79
C ASN A 111 -1.23 19.53 -0.34
N ALA A 112 0.08 19.41 -0.13
CA ALA A 112 0.96 18.67 -1.03
C ALA A 112 0.63 17.16 -1.02
N SER A 113 1.03 16.46 -2.08
CA SER A 113 1.02 15.00 -2.13
C SER A 113 2.45 14.49 -2.30
N LEU A 114 2.92 13.68 -1.36
CA LEU A 114 4.21 13.03 -1.39
C LEU A 114 4.06 11.60 -1.93
N PHE A 115 4.61 11.35 -3.11
CA PHE A 115 4.66 10.03 -3.73
C PHE A 115 5.93 9.30 -3.28
N ILE A 116 5.76 8.14 -2.66
CA ILE A 116 6.83 7.28 -2.15
C ILE A 116 6.82 5.97 -2.94
N PHE A 117 7.80 5.84 -3.80
CA PHE A 117 7.99 4.69 -4.69
C PHE A 117 8.81 3.64 -3.96
N ASN A 118 8.47 2.36 -4.16
CA ASN A 118 9.08 1.24 -3.43
C ASN A 118 8.92 1.41 -1.90
N TRP A 119 7.77 1.92 -1.45
CA TRP A 119 7.55 2.32 -0.06
C TRP A 119 7.75 1.22 1.00
N GLN A 120 7.66 -0.06 0.60
CA GLN A 120 7.94 -1.20 1.49
C GLN A 120 9.44 -1.50 1.64
N GLN A 121 10.29 -0.91 0.80
CA GLN A 121 11.74 -1.05 0.87
C GLN A 121 12.33 -0.07 1.91
N PRO A 122 13.57 -0.31 2.38
CA PRO A 122 14.29 0.64 3.21
C PRO A 122 14.32 2.04 2.58
N GLU A 123 14.31 3.09 3.41
CA GLU A 123 14.23 4.48 2.94
C GLU A 123 15.30 4.85 1.90
N ALA A 124 16.50 4.27 2.01
CA ALA A 124 17.59 4.50 1.06
C ALA A 124 17.30 3.99 -0.36
N GLU A 125 16.32 3.11 -0.53
CA GLU A 125 15.88 2.54 -1.82
C GLU A 125 14.57 3.17 -2.32
N GLN A 126 13.94 4.02 -1.51
CA GLN A 126 12.73 4.73 -1.87
C GLN A 126 13.06 5.90 -2.79
N ILE A 127 12.23 6.08 -3.81
CA ILE A 127 12.25 7.29 -4.63
C ILE A 127 11.10 8.16 -4.14
N LYS A 128 11.32 9.45 -3.99
CA LYS A 128 10.32 10.38 -3.45
C LYS A 128 10.12 11.55 -4.41
N PHE A 129 8.86 11.83 -4.75
CA PHE A 129 8.46 12.99 -5.52
C PHE A 129 7.32 13.71 -4.81
N VAL A 130 7.33 15.04 -4.81
CA VAL A 130 6.22 15.82 -4.28
C VAL A 130 5.47 16.55 -5.41
N LYS A 131 4.15 16.56 -5.30
CA LYS A 131 3.27 17.48 -6.02
C LYS A 131 2.84 18.57 -5.05
N LEU A 132 3.36 19.78 -5.24
CA LEU A 132 3.06 20.92 -4.37
C LEU A 132 1.66 21.47 -4.68
N SER A 133 0.96 21.99 -3.66
CA SER A 133 -0.38 22.56 -3.84
C SER A 133 -0.39 23.80 -4.74
N ARG A 134 0.73 24.51 -4.82
CA ARG A 134 0.89 25.68 -5.70
C ARG A 134 0.98 25.36 -7.20
N ASP A 135 1.36 24.13 -7.55
CA ASP A 135 1.52 23.70 -8.94
C ASP A 135 1.25 22.21 -9.09
N HIS A 136 0.02 21.90 -9.50
CA HIS A 136 -0.44 20.53 -9.67
C HIS A 136 0.05 19.84 -10.96
N SER A 137 0.77 20.55 -11.83
CA SER A 137 1.27 20.02 -13.10
C SER A 137 2.68 19.42 -13.00
N VAL A 138 3.34 19.59 -11.86
CA VAL A 138 4.75 19.27 -11.67
C VAL A 138 4.95 18.31 -10.49
N LEU A 139 5.81 17.32 -10.70
CA LEU A 139 6.46 16.56 -9.64
C LEU A 139 7.88 17.04 -9.46
N VAL A 140 8.27 17.30 -8.22
CA VAL A 140 9.63 17.71 -7.85
C VAL A 140 10.28 16.57 -7.09
N TRP A 141 11.51 16.20 -7.46
CA TRP A 141 12.28 15.18 -6.77
C TRP A 141 12.60 15.61 -5.33
N VAL A 142 12.50 14.68 -4.39
CA VAL A 142 12.95 14.85 -3.00
C VAL A 142 14.25 14.06 -2.84
N ASP A 143 15.33 14.75 -2.52
CA ASP A 143 16.67 14.15 -2.40
C ASP A 143 16.81 13.25 -1.16
N ALA A 144 17.98 12.62 -1.02
CA ALA A 144 18.27 11.72 0.10
C ALA A 144 18.29 12.42 1.47
N ASN A 145 18.35 13.76 1.51
CA ASN A 145 18.28 14.56 2.73
C ASN A 145 16.86 15.06 3.02
N GLY A 146 15.88 14.66 2.20
CA GLY A 146 14.50 15.12 2.32
C GLY A 146 14.26 16.53 1.75
N GLN A 147 15.17 17.07 0.95
CA GLN A 147 15.07 18.42 0.38
C GLN A 147 14.57 18.38 -1.06
N LEU A 148 13.90 19.46 -1.49
CA LEU A 148 13.46 19.59 -2.88
C LEU A 148 14.63 19.90 -3.82
N ASP A 149 14.77 19.09 -4.87
CA ASP A 149 15.63 19.39 -6.01
C ASP A 149 14.80 20.01 -7.15
N ASN A 150 14.77 21.34 -7.18
CA ASN A 150 14.04 22.10 -8.21
C ASN A 150 14.62 21.97 -9.62
N THR A 151 15.77 21.31 -9.79
CA THR A 151 16.33 21.01 -11.11
C THR A 151 15.87 19.65 -11.66
N ALA A 152 15.30 18.82 -10.79
CA ALA A 152 14.85 17.46 -11.09
C ALA A 152 13.31 17.38 -11.04
N THR A 153 12.67 17.89 -12.10
CA THR A 153 11.21 17.96 -12.20
C THR A 153 10.65 17.08 -13.32
N LEU A 154 9.41 16.60 -13.12
CA LEU A 154 8.62 15.92 -14.13
C LEU A 154 7.29 16.65 -14.32
N HIS A 155 6.83 16.77 -15.56
CA HIS A 155 5.63 17.54 -15.91
C HIS A 155 4.54 16.64 -16.51
N THR A 156 3.29 16.89 -16.16
CA THR A 156 2.13 16.36 -16.91
C THR A 156 2.00 17.14 -18.21
N ARG A 157 1.99 16.46 -19.37
CA ARG A 157 1.80 17.10 -20.68
C ARG A 157 0.35 17.03 -21.13
#